data_AF-A0A5E7BK21-F1
#
_entry.id   AF-A0A5E7BK21-F1
#
_cell.length_a   1.000
_cell.length_b   1.000
_cell.length_c   1.000
_cell.angle_alpha   90.00
_cell.angle_beta   90.00
_cell.angle_gamma   90.00
#
_symmetry.space_group_name_H-M   'P 1'
#
loop_
_entity.id
_entity.type
_entity.pdbx_description
1 polymer ?
#
loop_
_entity_poly.entity_id
_entity_poly.type
_entity_poly.pdbx_seq_one_letter_code
_entity_poly.pdbx_strand_id
1 'polypeptide(L)'
;MSDSVELFTDGACKGNPGPGGWGALLVCKGVEKELWGGEANTTNNRMELMGAIRGLEELKRSCDVLLVTDSQYVMKGINEWMANWKKRGWKTAAKEPVKNADLWKQLDEQVNRHNVTWKWVRGHIGHHGNERADQLANRGVDEVRGYKQT
;
A
#
# COMPACT_ATOMS: atom_id res chain seq x y z
N MET A 1 24.09 5.43 11.64
CA MET A 1 22.93 4.64 12.05
C MET A 1 21.85 4.91 11.03
N SER A 2 21.42 3.90 10.29
CA SER A 2 20.30 4.05 9.37
C SER A 2 19.04 4.39 10.17
N ASP A 3 18.28 5.37 9.70
CA ASP A 3 16.99 5.68 10.31
C ASP A 3 16.00 4.59 9.92
N SER A 4 15.68 3.72 10.88
CA SER A 4 14.66 2.68 10.72
C SER A 4 13.28 3.33 10.75
N VAL A 5 12.52 3.17 9.67
CA VAL A 5 11.16 3.68 9.53
C VAL A 5 10.18 2.52 9.65
N GLU A 6 9.19 2.65 10.53
CA GLU A 6 8.03 1.76 10.53
C GLU A 6 6.96 2.37 9.62
N LEU A 7 6.45 1.58 8.68
CA LEU A 7 5.43 1.99 7.73
C LEU A 7 4.24 1.05 7.83
N PHE A 8 3.10 1.54 8.31
CA PHE A 8 1.85 0.79 8.40
C PHE A 8 0.94 1.21 7.26
N THR A 9 0.31 0.26 6.58
CA THR A 9 -0.50 0.56 5.39
C THR A 9 -1.75 -0.27 5.31
N ASP A 10 -2.84 0.34 4.87
CA ASP A 10 -4.12 -0.32 4.63
C ASP A 10 -4.86 0.30 3.43
N GLY A 11 -5.84 -0.43 2.90
CA GLY A 11 -6.71 -0.03 1.81
C GLY A 11 -8.15 -0.48 2.02
N ALA A 12 -9.09 0.44 1.77
CA ALA A 12 -10.52 0.21 1.92
C ALA A 12 -11.26 0.51 0.61
N CYS A 13 -12.32 -0.23 0.32
CA CYS A 13 -13.21 0.04 -0.81
C CYS A 13 -14.67 -0.24 -0.45
N LYS A 14 -15.58 0.69 -0.77
CA LYS A 14 -17.03 0.55 -0.56
C LYS A 14 -17.68 0.11 -1.86
N GLY A 15 -17.79 -1.21 -2.03
CA GLY A 15 -18.08 -1.85 -3.33
C GLY A 15 -16.78 -2.18 -4.06
N ASN A 16 -16.74 -3.28 -4.82
CA ASN A 16 -15.50 -3.77 -5.44
C ASN A 16 -15.74 -4.21 -6.90
N PRO A 17 -15.70 -3.28 -7.88
CA PRO A 17 -15.20 -1.91 -7.77
C PRO A 17 -16.18 -0.89 -7.15
N GLY A 18 -15.65 0.22 -6.64
CA GLY A 18 -16.41 1.30 -5.99
C GLY A 18 -15.50 2.43 -5.47
N PRO A 19 -16.04 3.42 -4.74
CA PRO A 19 -15.23 4.42 -4.04
C PRO A 19 -14.28 3.74 -3.04
N GLY A 20 -12.99 4.02 -3.17
CA GLY A 20 -11.95 3.45 -2.31
C GLY A 20 -10.98 4.49 -1.79
N GLY A 21 -10.27 4.13 -0.73
CA GLY A 21 -9.27 4.96 -0.07
C GLY A 21 -8.11 4.12 0.44
N TRP A 22 -6.95 4.74 0.56
CA TRP A 22 -5.73 4.14 1.07
C TRP A 22 -5.20 4.98 2.22
N GLY A 23 -4.52 4.34 3.17
CA GLY A 23 -3.93 4.97 4.34
C GLY A 23 -2.51 4.46 4.57
N ALA A 24 -1.62 5.36 5.00
CA ALA A 24 -0.28 5.03 5.42
C ALA A 24 0.13 5.85 6.65
N LEU A 25 0.69 5.19 7.65
CA LEU A 25 1.31 5.81 8.82
C LEU A 25 2.81 5.50 8.79
N LEU A 26 3.63 6.55 8.78
CA LEU A 26 5.08 6.46 8.93
C LEU A 26 5.46 6.83 10.37
N VAL A 27 6.30 6.03 11.00
CA VAL A 27 6.85 6.30 12.33
C VAL A 27 8.37 6.23 12.27
N CYS A 28 9.04 7.31 12.67
CA CYS A 28 10.49 7.38 12.73
C CYS A 28 10.92 8.13 13.99
N LYS A 29 11.66 7.46 14.89
CA LYS A 29 12.14 8.03 16.16
C LYS A 29 11.02 8.69 17.00
N GLY A 30 9.84 8.07 17.01
CA GLY A 30 8.67 8.59 17.74
C GLY A 30 7.93 9.74 17.05
N VAL A 31 8.37 10.17 15.87
CA VAL A 31 7.64 11.14 15.04
C VAL A 31 6.75 10.38 14.08
N GLU A 32 5.46 10.70 14.11
CA GLU A 32 4.44 10.12 13.24
C GLU A 32 4.14 11.05 12.06
N LYS A 33 3.90 10.45 10.89
CA LYS A 33 3.39 11.13 9.71
C LYS A 33 2.29 10.30 9.07
N GLU A 34 1.13 10.93 8.88
CA GLU A 34 -0.05 10.32 8.31
C GLU A 34 -0.22 10.73 6.84
N LEU A 35 -0.58 9.77 6.01
CA LEU A 35 -0.88 9.95 4.60
C LEU A 35 -2.17 9.21 4.28
N TRP A 36 -3.01 9.82 3.44
CA TRP A 36 -4.23 9.20 2.94
C TRP A 36 -4.60 9.77 1.58
N GLY A 37 -5.48 9.07 0.88
CA GLY A 37 -6.10 9.52 -0.35
C GLY A 37 -7.15 8.53 -0.82
N GLY A 38 -7.84 8.84 -1.91
CA GLY A 38 -8.84 7.93 -2.45
C GLY A 38 -9.17 8.15 -3.91
N GLU A 39 -9.92 7.20 -4.46
CA GLU A 39 -10.36 7.15 -5.85
C GLU A 39 -11.85 6.82 -5.94
N ALA A 40 -12.57 7.51 -6.82
CA ALA A 40 -14.03 7.37 -6.96
C ALA A 40 -14.51 6.02 -7.50
N ASN A 41 -13.64 5.30 -8.22
CA ASN A 41 -13.93 3.99 -8.80
C ASN A 41 -12.65 3.16 -8.87
N THR A 42 -12.42 2.35 -7.85
CA THR A 42 -11.21 1.54 -7.68
C THR A 42 -11.57 0.19 -7.03
N THR A 43 -10.56 -0.56 -6.59
CA THR A 43 -10.74 -1.86 -5.90
C THR A 43 -9.93 -1.88 -4.62
N ASN A 44 -10.27 -2.78 -3.68
CA ASN A 44 -9.52 -2.93 -2.42
C ASN A 44 -8.02 -3.16 -2.68
N ASN A 45 -7.71 -4.13 -3.54
CA ASN A 45 -6.33 -4.49 -3.89
C ASN A 45 -5.52 -3.32 -4.48
N ARG A 46 -6.17 -2.40 -5.22
CA ARG A 46 -5.50 -1.21 -5.75
C ARG A 46 -5.17 -0.23 -4.63
N MET A 47 -6.09 -0.06 -3.68
CA MET A 47 -5.88 0.83 -2.53
C MET A 47 -4.83 0.29 -1.56
N GLU A 48 -4.81 -1.02 -1.30
CA GLU A 48 -3.75 -1.67 -0.52
C GLU A 48 -2.37 -1.44 -1.15
N LEU A 49 -2.25 -1.61 -2.47
CA LEU A 49 -1.01 -1.30 -3.20
C LEU A 49 -0.66 0.19 -3.12
N MET A 50 -1.63 1.07 -3.29
CA MET A 50 -1.41 2.52 -3.27
C MET A 50 -0.89 2.98 -1.91
N GLY A 51 -1.42 2.45 -0.81
CA GLY A 51 -0.93 2.75 0.55
C GLY A 51 0.56 2.41 0.71
N ALA A 52 0.97 1.23 0.27
CA ALA A 52 2.38 0.81 0.26
C ALA A 52 3.26 1.70 -0.63
N ILE A 53 2.80 2.01 -1.84
CA ILE A 53 3.54 2.85 -2.79
C ILE A 53 3.75 4.25 -2.23
N ARG A 54 2.67 4.91 -1.80
CA ARG A 54 2.72 6.31 -1.32
C ARG A 54 3.48 6.44 0.00
N GLY A 55 3.38 5.44 0.87
CA GLY A 55 4.18 5.39 2.10
C GLY A 55 5.69 5.31 1.81
N LEU A 56 6.11 4.46 0.88
CA LEU A 56 7.53 4.39 0.49
C LEU A 56 7.99 5.62 -0.30
N GLU A 57 7.14 6.14 -1.20
CA GLU A 57 7.46 7.30 -2.05
C GLU A 57 7.74 8.58 -1.23
N GLU A 58 7.08 8.75 -0.07
CA GLU A 58 7.31 9.87 0.85
C GLU A 58 8.75 9.92 1.40
N LEU A 59 9.46 8.79 1.41
CA LEU A 59 10.84 8.72 1.87
C LEU A 59 11.78 9.36 0.83
N LYS A 60 12.31 10.54 1.18
CA LYS A 60 13.16 11.37 0.32
C LYS A 60 14.55 10.78 0.04
N ARG A 61 14.95 9.73 0.77
CA ARG A 61 16.24 9.04 0.65
C ARG A 61 16.07 7.56 0.93
N SER A 62 17.07 6.76 0.58
CA SER A 62 17.08 5.33 0.94
C SER A 62 17.04 5.16 2.47
N CYS A 63 16.22 4.21 2.93
CA CYS A 63 15.92 3.97 4.34
C CYS A 63 15.81 2.46 4.58
N ASP A 64 16.05 2.04 5.82
CA ASP A 64 15.63 0.73 6.31
C ASP A 64 14.17 0.84 6.74
N VAL A 65 13.28 0.07 6.11
CA VAL A 65 11.82 0.20 6.31
C VAL A 65 11.26 -1.13 6.80
N LEU A 66 10.56 -1.11 7.93
CA LEU A 66 9.66 -2.19 8.33
C LEU A 66 8.26 -1.85 7.84
N LEU A 67 7.84 -2.47 6.74
CA LEU A 67 6.49 -2.30 6.20
C LEU A 67 5.55 -3.35 6.78
N VAL A 68 4.53 -2.88 7.50
CA VAL A 68 3.49 -3.68 8.14
C VAL A 68 2.17 -3.52 7.39
N THR A 69 1.57 -4.64 6.98
CA THR A 69 0.27 -4.66 6.30
C THR A 69 -0.48 -5.94 6.63
N ASP A 70 -1.81 -5.90 6.61
CA ASP A 70 -2.66 -7.09 6.68
C ASP A 70 -3.11 -7.58 5.30
N SER A 71 -2.76 -6.86 4.23
CA SER A 71 -3.06 -7.27 2.86
C SER A 71 -2.31 -8.55 2.48
N GLN A 72 -3.08 -9.64 2.35
CA GLN A 72 -2.57 -10.87 1.76
C GLN A 72 -2.21 -10.69 0.28
N TYR A 73 -2.89 -9.79 -0.43
CA TYR A 73 -2.63 -9.54 -1.85
C TYR A 73 -1.24 -8.91 -2.06
N VAL A 74 -0.90 -7.91 -1.27
CA VAL A 74 0.43 -7.29 -1.27
C VAL A 74 1.49 -8.30 -0.85
N MET A 75 1.26 -9.02 0.26
CA MET A 75 2.23 -9.99 0.78
C MET A 75 2.53 -11.14 -0.19
N LYS A 76 1.50 -11.72 -0.81
CA LYS A 76 1.72 -12.77 -1.83
C LYS A 76 2.39 -12.21 -3.08
N GLY A 77 2.01 -11.02 -3.51
CA GLY A 77 2.63 -10.43 -4.68
C GLY A 77 4.11 -10.13 -4.50
N ILE A 78 4.52 -9.61 -3.34
CA ILE A 78 5.93 -9.40 -2.99
C ILE A 78 6.69 -10.72 -2.88
N ASN A 79 6.16 -11.69 -2.13
CA ASN A 79 6.91 -12.90 -1.79
C ASN A 79 6.90 -13.98 -2.89
N GLU A 80 5.82 -14.08 -3.67
CA GLU A 80 5.60 -15.23 -4.56
C GLU A 80 5.55 -14.84 -6.05
N TRP A 81 4.94 -13.70 -6.38
CA TRP A 81 4.54 -13.42 -7.77
C TRP A 81 5.47 -12.46 -8.50
N MET A 82 5.88 -11.37 -7.85
CA MET A 82 6.56 -10.24 -8.48
C MET A 82 7.86 -10.66 -9.18
N ALA A 83 8.68 -11.51 -8.54
CA ALA A 83 9.91 -12.01 -9.13
C ALA A 83 9.67 -12.72 -10.47
N ASN A 84 8.61 -13.53 -10.56
CA ASN A 84 8.24 -14.24 -11.78
C ASN A 84 7.61 -13.30 -12.82
N TRP A 85 6.79 -12.33 -12.40
CA TRP A 85 6.24 -11.32 -13.29
C TRP A 85 7.33 -10.46 -13.93
N LYS A 86 8.34 -10.02 -13.18
CA LYS A 86 9.49 -9.29 -13.70
C LYS A 86 10.23 -10.09 -14.77
N LYS A 87 10.54 -11.37 -14.50
CA LYS A 87 11.17 -12.29 -15.48
C LYS A 87 10.36 -12.46 -16.77
N ARG A 88 9.03 -12.36 -16.68
CA ARG A 88 8.09 -12.50 -17.81
C ARG A 88 7.67 -11.16 -18.43
N GLY A 89 8.34 -10.06 -18.09
CA GLY A 89 8.03 -8.73 -18.63
C GLY A 89 6.65 -8.22 -18.23
N TRP A 90 6.21 -8.52 -17.00
CA TRP A 90 4.91 -8.14 -16.43
C TRP A 90 3.70 -8.71 -17.17
N LYS A 91 3.84 -9.93 -17.71
CA LYS A 91 2.79 -10.66 -18.41
C LYS A 91 2.46 -11.99 -17.75
N THR A 92 1.21 -12.41 -17.89
CA THR A 92 0.71 -13.73 -17.49
C THR A 92 1.14 -14.81 -18.48
N ALA A 93 0.85 -16.08 -18.17
CA ALA A 93 1.09 -17.19 -19.10
C ALA A 93 0.33 -17.03 -20.43
N ALA A 94 -0.82 -16.36 -20.41
CA ALA A 94 -1.62 -16.03 -21.60
C ALA A 94 -1.06 -14.83 -22.40
N LYS A 95 0.13 -14.31 -22.05
CA LYS A 95 0.76 -13.11 -22.64
C LYS A 95 0.01 -11.78 -22.41
N GLU A 96 -1.06 -11.81 -21.63
CA GLU A 96 -1.77 -10.61 -21.19
C GLU A 96 -1.03 -9.90 -20.05
N PRO A 97 -1.16 -8.56 -19.91
CA PRO A 97 -0.64 -7.83 -18.76
C PRO A 97 -1.14 -8.41 -17.44
N VAL A 98 -0.27 -8.43 -16.41
CA VAL A 98 -0.72 -8.83 -15.06
C VAL A 98 -1.73 -7.82 -14.53
N LYS A 99 -2.70 -8.29 -13.74
CA LYS A 99 -3.67 -7.41 -13.10
C LYS A 99 -2.94 -6.41 -12.19
N ASN A 100 -3.30 -5.13 -12.29
CA ASN A 100 -2.66 -4.01 -11.58
C ASN A 100 -1.15 -3.86 -11.89
N ALA A 101 -0.69 -4.24 -13.09
CA ALA A 101 0.71 -4.10 -13.50
C ALA A 101 1.25 -2.67 -13.34
N ASP A 102 0.39 -1.67 -13.53
CA ASP A 102 0.68 -0.25 -13.34
C ASP A 102 1.16 0.06 -11.91
N LEU A 103 0.46 -0.45 -10.90
CA LEU A 103 0.79 -0.24 -9.49
C LEU A 103 1.93 -1.15 -9.04
N TRP A 104 1.95 -2.41 -9.50
CA TRP A 104 3.04 -3.32 -9.14
C TRP A 104 4.41 -2.86 -9.62
N LYS A 105 4.49 -2.23 -10.80
CA LYS A 105 5.72 -1.61 -11.30
C LYS A 105 6.17 -0.44 -10.44
N GLN A 106 5.23 0.42 -10.02
CA GLN A 106 5.52 1.53 -9.12
C GLN A 106 5.99 1.01 -7.75
N LEU A 107 5.35 -0.03 -7.22
CA LEU A 107 5.77 -0.64 -5.95
C LEU A 107 7.16 -1.26 -6.08
N ASP A 108 7.46 -1.98 -7.16
CA ASP A 108 8.80 -2.53 -7.42
C ASP A 108 9.86 -1.42 -7.46
N GLU A 109 9.58 -0.30 -8.13
CA GLU A 109 10.49 0.86 -8.13
C GLU A 109 10.78 1.36 -6.70
N GLN A 110 9.73 1.55 -5.89
CA GLN A 110 9.92 2.00 -4.50
C GLN A 110 10.66 0.96 -3.65
N VAL A 111 10.34 -0.32 -3.79
CA VAL A 111 11.02 -1.40 -3.06
C VAL A 111 12.51 -1.45 -3.40
N ASN A 112 12.89 -1.16 -4.64
CA ASN A 112 14.32 -1.12 -5.03
C ASN A 112 15.05 0.14 -4.52
N ARG A 113 14.35 1.20 -4.10
CA ARG A 113 14.95 2.41 -3.52
C ARG A 113 15.32 2.25 -2.04
N HIS A 114 14.70 1.31 -1.34
CA HIS A 114 14.81 1.15 0.12
C HIS A 114 15.22 -0.27 0.49
N ASN A 115 15.68 -0.48 1.73
CA ASN A 115 15.84 -1.81 2.28
C ASN A 115 14.57 -2.18 3.06
N VAL A 116 13.62 -2.82 2.37
CA VAL A 116 12.27 -3.08 2.90
C VAL A 116 12.18 -4.48 3.51
N THR A 117 11.87 -4.53 4.81
CA THR A 117 11.44 -5.74 5.52
C THR A 117 9.93 -5.77 5.60
N TRP A 118 9.31 -6.87 5.21
CA TRP A 118 7.86 -7.02 5.17
C TRP A 118 7.35 -7.81 6.36
N LYS A 119 6.30 -7.30 7.02
CA LYS A 119 5.61 -7.97 8.13
C LYS A 119 4.12 -8.04 7.85
N TRP A 120 3.61 -9.27 7.75
CA TRP A 120 2.17 -9.48 7.70
C TRP A 120 1.58 -9.54 9.10
N VAL A 121 0.45 -8.88 9.31
CA VAL A 121 -0.35 -9.00 10.52
C VAL A 121 -1.75 -9.49 10.19
N ARG A 122 -2.40 -10.15 11.14
CA ARG A 122 -3.73 -10.72 10.91
C ARG A 122 -4.80 -9.67 11.23
N GLY A 123 -5.20 -8.91 10.22
CA GLY A 123 -6.18 -7.82 10.36
C GLY A 123 -5.62 -6.64 11.15
N HIS A 124 -6.47 -5.63 11.39
CA HIS A 124 -6.07 -4.40 12.09
C HIS A 124 -6.23 -4.44 13.61
N ILE A 125 -7.09 -5.30 14.17
CA ILE A 125 -7.46 -5.26 15.61
C ILE A 125 -6.28 -5.64 16.50
N GLY A 126 -5.88 -4.72 17.40
CA GLY A 126 -4.80 -4.92 18.37
C GLY A 126 -3.43 -4.44 17.89
N HIS A 127 -3.35 -3.79 16.73
CA HIS A 127 -2.12 -3.21 16.19
C HIS A 127 -2.31 -1.72 15.90
N HIS A 128 -1.95 -0.86 16.86
CA HIS A 128 -2.18 0.60 16.79
C HIS A 128 -1.84 1.22 15.42
N GLY A 129 -0.69 0.89 14.83
CA GLY A 129 -0.30 1.42 13.52
C GLY A 129 -1.20 0.97 12.37
N ASN A 130 -1.67 -0.28 12.37
CA ASN A 130 -2.61 -0.79 11.38
C ASN A 130 -4.02 -0.24 11.59
N GLU A 131 -4.50 -0.13 12.83
CA GLU A 131 -5.78 0.52 13.14
C GLU A 131 -5.78 1.97 12.64
N ARG A 132 -4.64 2.66 12.81
CA ARG A 132 -4.50 4.02 12.29
C ARG A 132 -4.49 4.05 10.77
N ALA A 133 -3.81 3.12 10.11
CA ALA A 133 -3.82 3.01 8.66
C ALA A 133 -5.23 2.73 8.10
N ASP A 134 -6.02 1.85 8.73
CA ASP A 134 -7.43 1.60 8.37
C ASP A 134 -8.29 2.88 8.49
N GLN A 135 -8.13 3.61 9.59
CA GLN A 135 -8.83 4.89 9.79
C GLN A 135 -8.50 5.90 8.69
N LEU A 136 -7.23 5.99 8.31
CA LEU A 136 -6.76 6.84 7.21
C LEU A 136 -7.33 6.39 5.85
N ALA A 137 -7.39 5.09 5.60
CA ALA A 137 -7.99 4.55 4.38
C ALA A 137 -9.49 4.88 4.29
N ASN A 138 -10.24 4.70 5.39
CA ASN A 138 -11.66 5.07 5.43
C ASN A 138 -11.87 6.59 5.32
N ARG A 139 -10.97 7.41 5.87
CA ARG A 139 -10.99 8.86 5.62
C ARG A 139 -10.86 9.18 4.13
N GLY A 140 -9.95 8.52 3.42
CA GLY A 140 -9.79 8.66 1.97
C GLY A 140 -11.06 8.29 1.19
N VAL A 141 -11.75 7.23 1.60
CA VAL A 141 -13.06 6.85 1.05
C VAL A 141 -14.08 7.98 1.25
N ASP A 142 -14.18 8.50 2.46
CA ASP A 142 -15.21 9.48 2.81
C ASP A 142 -15.00 10.82 2.12
N GLU A 143 -13.75 11.28 1.99
CA GLU A 143 -13.42 12.49 1.23
C GLU A 143 -13.90 12.37 -0.23
N VAL A 144 -13.59 11.24 -0.88
CA VAL A 144 -14.03 10.97 -2.26
C VAL A 144 -15.56 10.90 -2.41
N ARG A 145 -16.25 10.37 -1.40
CA ARG A 145 -17.72 10.31 -1.39
C ARG A 145 -18.34 11.69 -1.14
N GLY A 146 -17.72 12.50 -0.28
CA GLY A 146 -18.13 13.87 0.01
C GLY A 146 -18.07 14.79 -1.22
N TYR A 147 -17.04 14.64 -2.07
CA TYR A 147 -16.93 15.37 -3.34
C TYR A 147 -18.07 15.08 -4.34
N LYS A 148 -18.85 14.01 -4.16
CA LYS A 148 -19.99 13.67 -5.05
C LYS A 148 -21.33 14.28 -4.59
N GLN A 149 -21.37 15.01 -3.48
CA GLN A 149 -22.61 15.60 -2.92
C GLN A 149 -22.79 17.10 -3.17
N THR A 150 -21.89 17.74 -3.91
CA THR A 150 -22.01 19.12 -4.42
C THR A 150 -22.14 19.14 -5.92
#